data_AF-A0A9E6EG42-F1
#
_entry.id   AF-A0A9E6EG42-F1
#
_cell.length_a   1.000
_cell.length_b   1.000
_cell.length_c   1.000
_cell.angle_alpha   90.00
_cell.angle_beta   90.00
_cell.angle_gamma   90.00
#
_symmetry.space_group_name_H-M   'P 1'
#
loop_
_entity.id
_entity.type
_entity.pdbx_description
1 polymer ?
#
loop_
_entity_poly.entity_id
_entity_poly.type
_entity_poly.pdbx_seq_one_letter_code
_entity_poly.pdbx_strand_id
1 'polypeptide(L)'
;MEPVTVLMPFYNQENFVAEAIGSILNQTYPVFQFIIYDDGSTDTSLRRVQPFRRDPRVVVLAGKQNRGEAYARNRLLDVCQTKFACWQDSDDLSNRFRLEYQMKLAGHKKMVFSRWERFNTGTMPPVEKIPEIHGLFQTCFPSALFAVDKACRFDDTITLEAKIGVDLEWAERMQRSFEYSNATTPECLYFYRNHDARMSMVKKKILAEISPEIIRTLNYGALVNRIRPDVENQSITLNLPPVGRNLDFWLDEFMDGVSRVGVKGWVRLLEADMLNAEVYLAWVPLAGSGKVLCFETTANLRPDVSAHFVKWDLNNSGFSANINKTDLPRGTFQLGLVVKKEGKIDWQLTGKQIEILE
;
A
#
# COMPACT_ATOMS: atom_id res chain seq x y z
N MET A 1 28.51 1.76 14.07
CA MET A 1 27.18 2.06 13.47
C MET A 1 27.20 1.56 12.05
N GLU A 2 26.17 0.83 11.63
CA GLU A 2 26.07 0.26 10.27
C GLU A 2 25.79 1.39 9.26
N PRO A 3 26.51 1.50 8.13
CA PRO A 3 26.21 2.50 7.12
C PRO A 3 24.84 2.31 6.46
N VAL A 4 24.14 3.41 6.18
CA VAL A 4 22.87 3.42 5.44
C VAL A 4 22.94 4.39 4.26
N THR A 5 22.35 4.05 3.13
CA THR A 5 22.23 4.98 1.99
C THR A 5 20.80 5.50 1.85
N VAL A 6 20.62 6.81 1.90
CA VAL A 6 19.35 7.45 1.52
C VAL A 6 19.31 7.60 0.00
N LEU A 7 18.19 7.22 -0.62
CA LEU A 7 17.97 7.22 -2.06
C LEU A 7 16.80 8.15 -2.39
N MET A 8 17.05 9.21 -3.18
CA MET A 8 16.02 10.17 -3.57
C MET A 8 15.99 10.38 -5.08
N PRO A 9 14.99 9.85 -5.80
CA PRO A 9 14.72 10.24 -7.17
C PRO A 9 14.00 11.59 -7.21
N PHE A 10 14.22 12.39 -8.25
CA PHE A 10 13.42 13.59 -8.47
C PHE A 10 13.28 13.92 -9.96
N TYR A 11 12.18 14.62 -10.29
CA TYR A 11 11.92 15.19 -11.61
C TYR A 11 11.00 16.40 -11.47
N ASN A 12 11.45 17.58 -11.90
CA ASN A 12 10.69 18.83 -11.87
C ASN A 12 10.09 19.19 -10.49
N GLN A 13 10.97 19.34 -9.49
CA GLN A 13 10.66 19.56 -8.06
C GLN A 13 11.32 20.83 -7.50
N GLU A 14 11.46 21.88 -8.32
CA GLU A 14 12.25 23.06 -7.97
C GLU A 14 11.78 23.79 -6.70
N ASN A 15 10.50 23.64 -6.34
CA ASN A 15 9.92 24.29 -5.18
C ASN A 15 10.25 23.59 -3.86
N PHE A 16 10.57 22.29 -3.88
CA PHE A 16 10.61 21.48 -2.65
C PHE A 16 11.91 20.71 -2.46
N VAL A 17 12.64 20.39 -3.54
CA VAL A 17 13.81 19.51 -3.50
C VAL A 17 14.90 19.98 -2.53
N ALA A 18 15.12 21.29 -2.40
CA ALA A 18 16.11 21.83 -1.48
C ALA A 18 15.74 21.62 0.00
N GLU A 19 14.46 21.74 0.35
CA GLU A 19 13.97 21.48 1.71
C GLU A 19 14.02 19.99 2.04
N ALA A 20 13.61 19.13 1.10
CA ALA A 20 13.70 17.68 1.24
C ALA A 20 15.15 17.24 1.52
N ILE A 21 16.12 17.75 0.75
CA ILE A 21 17.55 17.47 0.95
C ILE A 21 18.00 17.95 2.32
N GLY A 22 17.65 19.19 2.71
CA GLY A 22 17.98 19.74 4.02
C GLY A 22 17.51 18.86 5.18
N SER A 23 16.32 18.28 5.06
CA SER A 23 15.77 17.39 6.11
C SER A 23 16.57 16.09 6.30
N ILE A 24 17.17 15.56 5.22
CA ILE A 24 18.05 14.39 5.27
C ILE A 24 19.45 14.77 5.77
N LEU A 25 19.98 15.92 5.37
CA LEU A 25 21.30 16.35 5.85
C LEU A 25 21.33 16.68 7.35
N ASN A 26 20.16 16.97 7.94
CA ASN A 26 19.96 17.22 9.36
C ASN A 26 19.68 15.95 10.19
N GLN A 27 19.83 14.76 9.62
CA GLN A 27 19.67 13.51 10.37
C GLN A 27 20.73 13.39 11.48
N THR A 28 20.30 12.91 12.64
CA THR A 28 21.16 12.67 13.82
C THR A 28 22.00 11.40 13.70
N TYR A 29 21.60 10.46 12.86
CA TYR A 29 22.40 9.28 12.55
C TYR A 29 23.65 9.68 11.76
N PRO A 30 24.86 9.39 12.24
CA PRO A 30 26.07 10.00 11.69
C PRO A 30 26.65 9.26 10.47
N VAL A 31 26.28 7.99 10.24
CA VAL A 31 26.92 7.15 9.20
C VAL A 31 25.94 6.88 8.06
N PHE A 32 25.76 7.86 7.18
CA PHE A 32 24.97 7.69 5.97
C PHE A 32 25.58 8.33 4.73
N GLN A 33 25.20 7.79 3.57
CA GLN A 33 25.37 8.41 2.26
C GLN A 33 24.02 8.87 1.75
N PHE A 34 23.99 9.88 0.90
CA PHE A 34 22.78 10.39 0.28
C PHE A 34 22.95 10.46 -1.23
N ILE A 35 22.31 9.55 -1.95
CA ILE A 35 22.36 9.50 -3.40
C ILE A 35 21.06 10.09 -3.95
N ILE A 36 21.23 11.09 -4.79
CA ILE A 36 20.15 11.86 -5.39
C ILE A 36 20.23 11.68 -6.91
N TYR A 37 19.11 11.33 -7.54
CA TYR A 37 19.06 11.10 -8.98
C TYR A 37 18.02 12.01 -9.64
N ASP A 38 18.48 12.90 -10.50
CA ASP A 38 17.64 13.69 -11.40
C ASP A 38 17.25 12.85 -12.61
N ASP A 39 15.96 12.58 -12.81
CA ASP A 39 15.48 11.88 -14.00
C ASP A 39 15.24 12.84 -15.17
N GLY A 40 16.22 13.71 -15.46
CA GLY A 40 16.18 14.63 -16.60
C GLY A 40 15.18 15.78 -16.44
N SER A 41 15.17 16.45 -15.29
CA SER A 41 14.36 17.64 -15.04
C SER A 41 14.58 18.72 -16.11
N THR A 42 13.50 19.40 -16.47
CA THR A 42 13.48 20.50 -17.45
C THR A 42 13.33 21.88 -16.79
N ASP A 43 13.03 21.91 -15.49
CA ASP A 43 12.91 23.12 -14.68
C ASP A 43 14.23 23.47 -13.97
N THR A 44 14.20 24.29 -12.92
CA THR A 44 15.41 24.70 -12.20
C THR A 44 15.85 23.71 -11.11
N SER A 45 15.23 22.53 -11.00
CA SER A 45 15.48 21.54 -9.94
C SER A 45 16.94 21.14 -9.86
N LEU A 46 17.54 20.70 -10.97
CA LEU A 46 18.93 20.25 -10.97
C LEU A 46 19.87 21.34 -10.47
N ARG A 47 19.65 22.59 -10.92
CA ARG A 47 20.43 23.76 -10.48
C ARG A 47 20.31 23.99 -8.97
N ARG A 48 19.13 23.77 -8.39
CA ARG A 48 18.90 23.88 -6.94
C ARG A 48 19.55 22.76 -6.14
N VAL A 49 19.76 21.58 -6.74
CA VAL A 49 20.43 20.43 -6.11
C VAL A 49 21.96 20.56 -6.13
N GLN A 50 22.55 21.20 -7.16
CA GLN A 50 24.01 21.28 -7.31
C GLN A 50 24.79 21.78 -6.08
N PRO A 51 24.35 22.81 -5.32
CA PRO A 51 25.08 23.28 -4.15
C PRO A 51 25.31 22.23 -3.06
N PHE A 52 24.42 21.23 -2.96
CA PHE A 52 24.49 20.19 -1.94
C PHE A 52 25.62 19.17 -2.19
N ARG A 53 26.20 19.13 -3.41
CA ARG A 53 27.40 18.31 -3.70
C ARG A 53 28.63 18.67 -2.84
N ARG A 54 28.60 19.83 -2.18
CA ARG A 54 29.66 20.26 -1.25
C ARG A 54 29.67 19.43 0.04
N ASP A 55 28.54 18.83 0.41
CA ASP A 55 28.49 17.89 1.54
C ASP A 55 29.09 16.55 1.09
N PRO A 56 30.12 16.02 1.79
CA PRO A 56 30.80 14.79 1.38
C PRO A 56 29.90 13.54 1.43
N ARG A 57 28.74 13.62 2.08
CA ARG A 57 27.75 12.54 2.13
C ARG A 57 26.91 12.48 0.85
N VAL A 58 26.90 13.54 0.04
CA VAL A 58 25.94 13.70 -1.07
C VAL A 58 26.57 13.34 -2.41
N VAL A 59 25.90 12.44 -3.13
CA VAL A 59 26.19 12.08 -4.52
C VAL A 59 25.00 12.46 -5.38
N VAL A 60 25.21 13.36 -6.34
CA VAL A 60 24.17 13.77 -7.30
C VAL A 60 24.44 13.15 -8.66
N LEU A 61 23.47 12.44 -9.18
CA LEU A 61 23.45 11.82 -10.50
C LEU A 61 22.35 12.47 -11.34
N ALA A 62 22.52 12.51 -12.66
CA ALA A 62 21.52 13.08 -13.56
C ALA A 62 21.41 12.27 -14.85
N GLY A 63 20.18 11.97 -15.24
CA GLY A 63 19.80 11.42 -16.54
C GLY A 63 19.68 12.49 -17.63
N LYS A 64 19.70 12.05 -18.89
CA LYS A 64 19.53 12.96 -20.05
C LYS A 64 18.07 13.33 -20.31
N GLN A 65 17.14 12.46 -19.92
CA GLN A 65 15.71 12.60 -20.16
C GLN A 65 14.94 11.82 -19.10
N ASN A 66 13.68 12.18 -18.90
CA ASN A 66 12.76 11.46 -18.04
C ASN A 66 12.45 10.07 -18.59
N ARG A 67 12.65 9.06 -17.74
CA ARG A 67 12.42 7.64 -18.02
C ARG A 67 11.48 6.99 -16.99
N GLY A 68 11.02 7.76 -16.01
CA GLY A 68 10.00 7.37 -15.05
C GLY A 68 10.57 6.92 -13.71
N GLU A 69 9.65 6.81 -12.76
CA GLU A 69 9.91 6.59 -11.34
C GLU A 69 10.65 5.27 -11.06
N ALA A 70 10.21 4.17 -11.69
CA ALA A 70 10.85 2.85 -11.57
C ALA A 70 12.30 2.86 -12.08
N TYR A 71 12.53 3.49 -13.24
CA TYR A 71 13.87 3.63 -13.80
C TYR A 71 14.77 4.44 -12.86
N ALA A 72 14.32 5.61 -12.41
CA ALA A 72 15.06 6.47 -11.51
C ALA A 72 15.47 5.74 -10.21
N ARG A 73 14.55 4.97 -9.61
CA ARG A 73 14.84 4.16 -8.41
C ARG A 73 15.80 3.01 -8.68
N ASN A 74 15.70 2.35 -9.83
CA ASN A 74 16.67 1.33 -10.23
C ASN A 74 18.08 1.92 -10.40
N ARG A 75 18.21 3.12 -10.98
CA ARG A 75 19.51 3.81 -11.09
C ARG A 75 20.13 4.12 -9.73
N LEU A 76 19.31 4.47 -8.74
CA LEU A 76 19.74 4.68 -7.36
C LEU A 76 20.20 3.37 -6.70
N LEU A 77 19.46 2.27 -6.90
CA LEU A 77 19.83 0.95 -6.37
C LEU A 77 21.12 0.42 -7.01
N ASP A 78 21.34 0.64 -8.31
CA ASP A 78 22.54 0.17 -9.03
C ASP A 78 23.85 0.72 -8.44
N VAL A 79 23.80 1.91 -7.83
CA VAL A 79 24.97 2.57 -7.22
C VAL A 79 24.99 2.49 -5.69
N CYS A 80 23.95 1.90 -5.08
CA CYS A 80 23.88 1.72 -3.64
C CYS A 80 24.80 0.56 -3.21
N GLN A 81 25.72 0.84 -2.29
CA GLN A 81 26.73 -0.13 -1.84
C GLN A 81 26.58 -0.53 -0.37
N THR A 82 25.66 0.11 0.36
CA THR A 82 25.45 -0.17 1.78
C THR A 82 24.51 -1.34 1.99
N LYS A 83 24.58 -1.95 3.17
CA LYS A 83 23.69 -3.05 3.55
C LYS A 83 22.23 -2.62 3.68
N PHE A 84 21.99 -1.38 4.11
CA PHE A 84 20.67 -0.81 4.27
C PHE A 84 20.50 0.42 3.41
N ALA A 85 19.35 0.52 2.75
CA ALA A 85 18.93 1.70 2.03
C ALA A 85 17.63 2.26 2.60
N CYS A 86 17.37 3.54 2.36
CA CYS A 86 16.19 4.23 2.83
C CYS A 86 15.65 5.16 1.73
N TRP A 87 14.36 5.11 1.44
CA TRP A 87 13.74 6.01 0.47
C TRP A 87 13.56 7.43 1.04
N GLN A 88 13.52 8.41 0.15
CA GLN A 88 13.06 9.77 0.43
C GLN A 88 12.44 10.34 -0.84
N ASP A 89 11.21 10.86 -0.76
CA ASP A 89 10.63 11.61 -1.87
C ASP A 89 11.10 13.07 -1.85
N SER A 90 11.24 13.66 -3.03
CA SER A 90 11.85 14.99 -3.24
C SER A 90 10.97 16.18 -2.84
N ASP A 91 9.71 15.94 -2.52
CA ASP A 91 8.72 16.94 -2.09
C ASP A 91 8.34 16.82 -0.60
N ASP A 92 8.81 15.78 0.07
CA ASP A 92 8.49 15.45 1.45
C ASP A 92 9.61 15.81 2.43
N LEU A 93 9.33 15.67 3.74
CA LEU A 93 10.29 15.96 4.81
C LEU A 93 10.46 14.78 5.75
N SER A 94 11.70 14.61 6.24
CA SER A 94 12.01 13.65 7.29
C SER A 94 12.28 14.33 8.62
N ASN A 95 11.77 13.76 9.72
CA ASN A 95 12.19 14.16 11.06
C ASN A 95 13.68 13.83 11.27
N ARG A 96 14.44 14.69 11.97
CA ARG A 96 15.89 14.52 12.22
C ARG A 96 16.29 13.22 12.94
N PHE A 97 15.34 12.55 13.60
CA PHE A 97 15.58 11.28 14.30
C PHE A 97 15.22 10.05 13.47
N ARG A 98 14.70 10.21 12.25
CA ARG A 98 14.19 9.12 11.40
C ARG A 98 15.21 7.99 11.23
N LEU A 99 16.40 8.27 10.71
CA LEU A 99 17.40 7.25 10.44
C LEU A 99 17.87 6.55 11.72
N GLU A 100 18.02 7.29 12.83
CA GLU A 100 18.46 6.71 14.10
C GLU A 100 17.46 5.67 14.61
N TYR A 101 16.17 5.99 14.59
CA TYR A 101 15.11 5.09 15.03
C TYR A 101 14.94 3.89 14.10
N GLN A 102 14.95 4.12 12.78
CA GLN A 102 14.83 3.03 11.81
C GLN A 102 16.01 2.06 11.91
N MET A 103 17.24 2.55 12.07
CA MET A 103 18.42 1.71 12.21
C MET A 103 18.45 0.94 13.54
N LYS A 104 17.91 1.49 14.63
CA LYS A 104 17.72 0.75 15.89
C LYS A 104 16.77 -0.45 15.71
N LEU A 105 15.70 -0.28 14.93
CA LEU A 105 14.73 -1.35 14.65
C LEU A 105 15.19 -2.35 13.58
N ALA A 106 16.04 -1.92 12.65
CA ALA A 106 16.49 -2.74 11.52
C ALA A 106 17.21 -4.02 11.94
N GLY A 107 17.81 -4.08 13.15
CA GLY A 107 18.55 -5.23 13.70
C GLY A 107 18.38 -6.57 12.99
N HIS A 108 17.30 -7.30 13.28
CA HIS A 108 16.94 -8.57 12.60
C HIS A 108 15.79 -8.40 11.57
N LYS A 109 15.34 -7.17 11.33
CA LYS A 109 14.22 -6.85 10.43
C LYS A 109 14.77 -6.48 9.06
N LYS A 110 14.20 -7.02 7.99
CA LYS A 110 14.66 -6.70 6.63
C LYS A 110 14.02 -5.42 6.10
N MET A 111 12.97 -4.91 6.76
CA MET A 111 12.29 -3.67 6.37
C MET A 111 11.69 -2.93 7.57
N VAL A 112 11.81 -1.61 7.58
CA VAL A 112 11.28 -0.73 8.64
C VAL A 112 10.62 0.49 7.99
N PHE A 113 9.36 0.74 8.31
CA PHE A 113 8.65 1.96 7.90
C PHE A 113 8.65 2.99 9.03
N SER A 114 8.35 4.24 8.69
CA SER A 114 8.00 5.24 9.68
C SER A 114 6.50 5.50 9.69
N ARG A 115 5.96 5.78 10.88
CA ARG A 115 4.68 6.48 10.95
C ARG A 115 4.83 7.86 10.29
N TRP A 116 3.74 8.34 9.70
CA TRP A 116 3.75 9.52 8.86
C TRP A 116 2.51 10.40 9.07
N GLU A 117 2.63 11.66 8.68
CA GLU A 117 1.55 12.65 8.69
C GLU A 117 1.59 13.51 7.42
N ARG A 118 0.48 14.21 7.12
CA ARG A 118 0.45 15.21 6.04
C ARG A 118 0.60 16.61 6.60
N PHE A 119 1.25 17.48 5.84
CA PHE A 119 1.33 18.91 6.14
C PHE A 119 1.07 19.74 4.88
N ASN A 120 0.65 20.99 5.06
CA ASN A 120 0.38 21.89 3.94
C ASN A 120 1.61 22.70 3.55
N THR A 121 1.74 23.02 2.26
CA THR A 121 2.79 23.92 1.79
C THR A 121 2.70 25.27 2.52
N GLY A 122 3.82 25.77 3.04
CA GLY A 122 3.87 27.01 3.82
C GLY A 122 3.66 26.85 5.32
N THR A 123 3.30 25.66 5.79
CA THR A 123 3.35 25.32 7.23
C THR A 123 4.49 24.35 7.48
N MET A 124 5.37 24.63 8.44
CA MET A 124 6.40 23.67 8.82
C MET A 124 5.78 22.56 9.68
N PRO A 125 6.00 21.27 9.39
CA PRO A 125 5.66 20.22 10.35
C PRO A 125 6.49 20.45 11.62
N PRO A 126 5.98 20.10 12.81
CA PRO A 126 6.73 20.27 14.05
C PRO A 126 7.91 19.29 14.06
N VAL A 127 9.06 19.70 13.52
CA VAL A 127 10.29 18.88 13.46
C VAL A 127 10.80 18.54 14.88
N GLU A 128 10.35 19.27 15.90
CA GLU A 128 10.77 19.12 17.30
C GLU A 128 9.74 18.48 18.24
N LYS A 129 8.44 18.40 17.86
CA LYS A 129 7.42 17.75 18.69
C LYS A 129 6.93 16.50 17.99
N ILE A 130 7.20 15.36 18.62
CA ILE A 130 6.56 14.08 18.31
C ILE A 130 5.09 14.22 18.74
N PRO A 131 4.11 14.25 17.83
CA PRO A 131 2.71 14.18 18.26
C PRO A 131 2.47 12.81 18.90
N GLU A 132 1.72 12.75 20.01
CA GLU A 132 1.09 11.50 20.43
C GLU A 132 -0.06 11.21 19.46
N ILE A 133 -0.10 10.01 18.87
CA ILE A 133 -1.05 9.72 17.80
C ILE A 133 -1.89 8.47 18.11
N HIS A 134 -3.20 8.64 17.97
CA HIS A 134 -4.22 7.58 17.92
C HIS A 134 -4.54 7.28 16.43
N GLY A 135 -4.57 6.01 16.01
CA GLY A 135 -5.06 5.59 14.67
C GLY A 135 -4.10 4.73 13.83
N LEU A 136 -4.68 3.98 12.88
CA LEU A 136 -4.15 2.79 12.19
C LEU A 136 -2.79 2.91 11.48
N PHE A 137 -2.06 1.78 11.50
CA PHE A 137 -0.89 1.48 10.69
C PHE A 137 -1.19 1.56 9.17
N GLN A 138 -0.65 2.56 8.48
CA GLN A 138 -0.54 2.55 7.02
C GLN A 138 0.96 2.64 6.64
N THR A 139 1.46 1.65 5.89
CA THR A 139 2.83 1.62 5.37
C THR A 139 3.12 2.87 4.53
N CYS A 140 4.10 3.67 4.93
CA CYS A 140 4.59 4.81 4.13
C CYS A 140 5.77 4.35 3.28
N PHE A 141 5.53 3.99 2.02
CA PHE A 141 6.59 3.50 1.13
C PHE A 141 7.81 4.45 1.03
N PRO A 142 7.63 5.77 0.87
CA PRO A 142 8.75 6.72 0.84
C PRO A 142 9.52 6.78 2.16
N SER A 143 8.92 6.29 3.25
CA SER A 143 9.63 6.16 4.52
C SER A 143 10.47 4.88 4.64
N ALA A 144 10.35 3.91 3.72
CA ALA A 144 10.89 2.58 3.94
C ALA A 144 12.42 2.56 4.03
N LEU A 145 12.93 2.02 5.14
CA LEU A 145 14.28 1.52 5.29
C LEU A 145 14.28 0.01 5.04
N PHE A 146 15.23 -0.50 4.29
CA PHE A 146 15.25 -1.91 3.88
C PHE A 146 16.68 -2.43 3.69
N ALA A 147 16.86 -3.73 3.91
CA ALA A 147 18.08 -4.42 3.53
C ALA A 147 18.20 -4.45 2.01
N VAL A 148 19.36 -4.06 1.46
CA VAL A 148 19.57 -4.04 0.01
C VAL A 148 19.73 -5.48 -0.50
N ASP A 149 18.84 -5.88 -1.41
CA ASP A 149 18.82 -7.18 -2.07
C ASP A 149 18.48 -7.01 -3.56
N LYS A 150 18.79 -8.00 -4.39
CA LYS A 150 18.40 -8.00 -5.81
C LYS A 150 16.88 -7.95 -5.99
N ALA A 151 16.12 -8.47 -5.04
CA ALA A 151 14.67 -8.38 -5.00
C ALA A 151 14.16 -6.92 -4.88
N CYS A 152 15.00 -5.96 -4.48
CA CYS A 152 14.62 -4.55 -4.35
C CYS A 152 14.49 -3.82 -5.69
N ARG A 153 14.80 -4.43 -6.84
CA ARG A 153 14.67 -3.73 -8.14
C ARG A 153 13.19 -3.48 -8.46
N PHE A 154 12.87 -2.37 -9.08
CA PHE A 154 11.53 -2.08 -9.62
C PHE A 154 11.37 -2.74 -10.98
N ASP A 155 10.14 -3.13 -11.31
CA ASP A 155 9.79 -3.50 -12.67
C ASP A 155 9.77 -2.24 -13.55
N ASP A 156 10.83 -2.06 -14.34
CA ASP A 156 10.98 -0.93 -15.26
C ASP A 156 10.32 -1.18 -16.62
N THR A 157 9.60 -2.30 -16.78
CA THR A 157 8.65 -2.49 -17.89
C THR A 157 7.33 -1.76 -17.65
N ILE A 158 7.04 -1.35 -16.41
CA ILE A 158 5.94 -0.44 -16.09
C ILE A 158 6.25 0.92 -16.71
N THR A 159 5.61 1.21 -17.84
CA THR A 159 5.96 2.36 -18.66
C THR A 159 5.63 3.70 -17.99
N LEU A 160 6.31 4.74 -18.44
CA LEU A 160 6.01 6.15 -18.17
C LEU A 160 4.56 6.55 -18.43
N GLU A 161 3.82 5.77 -19.22
CA GLU A 161 2.42 6.00 -19.56
C GLU A 161 1.48 5.34 -18.56
N ALA A 162 1.86 4.16 -18.04
CA ALA A 162 1.08 3.44 -17.04
C ALA A 162 1.04 4.17 -15.69
N LYS A 163 2.09 4.96 -15.34
CA LYS A 163 2.29 5.88 -14.19
C LYS A 163 1.86 5.43 -12.79
N ILE A 164 1.19 4.30 -12.62
CA ILE A 164 0.37 4.05 -11.44
C ILE A 164 0.67 2.66 -10.89
N GLY A 165 0.87 2.60 -9.58
CA GLY A 165 1.08 1.35 -8.85
C GLY A 165 2.54 0.90 -8.71
N VAL A 166 3.54 1.62 -9.24
CA VAL A 166 4.98 1.28 -9.11
C VAL A 166 5.39 1.04 -7.66
N ASP A 167 5.02 1.94 -6.76
CA ASP A 167 5.37 1.85 -5.33
C ASP A 167 4.66 0.69 -4.62
N LEU A 168 3.44 0.39 -5.07
CA LEU A 168 2.58 -0.63 -4.47
C LEU A 168 2.99 -2.03 -4.91
N GLU A 169 3.31 -2.21 -6.21
CA GLU A 169 3.92 -3.42 -6.75
C GLU A 169 5.20 -3.75 -5.99
N TRP A 170 6.10 -2.76 -5.87
CA TRP A 170 7.36 -2.94 -5.18
C TRP A 170 7.14 -3.31 -3.71
N ALA A 171 6.27 -2.58 -3.01
CA ALA A 171 5.98 -2.85 -1.61
C ALA A 171 5.44 -4.26 -1.39
N GLU A 172 4.53 -4.74 -2.25
CA GLU A 172 4.00 -6.10 -2.18
C GLU A 172 5.10 -7.14 -2.40
N ARG A 173 5.93 -6.97 -3.44
CA ARG A 173 7.02 -7.89 -3.74
C ARG A 173 8.07 -7.92 -2.64
N MET A 174 8.37 -6.78 -2.04
CA MET A 174 9.28 -6.66 -0.90
C MET A 174 8.73 -7.33 0.35
N GLN A 175 7.44 -7.17 0.65
CA GLN A 175 6.80 -7.87 1.77
C GLN A 175 6.89 -9.40 1.62
N ARG A 176 6.67 -9.92 0.40
CA ARG A 176 6.80 -11.35 0.11
C ARG A 176 8.26 -11.84 0.22
N SER A 177 9.19 -11.09 -0.35
CA SER A 177 10.62 -11.46 -0.37
C SER A 177 11.25 -11.40 1.02
N PHE A 178 10.71 -10.58 1.92
CA PHE A 178 11.17 -10.41 3.28
C PHE A 178 10.30 -11.09 4.34
N GLU A 179 9.40 -11.97 3.93
CA GLU A 179 8.59 -12.83 4.80
C GLU A 179 7.88 -12.06 5.92
N TYR A 180 7.39 -10.84 5.64
CA TYR A 180 6.73 -9.97 6.62
C TYR A 180 7.59 -9.62 7.86
N SER A 181 8.93 -9.72 7.78
CA SER A 181 9.87 -9.30 8.83
C SER A 181 10.00 -7.77 8.94
N ASN A 182 8.86 -7.10 9.11
CA ASN A 182 8.74 -5.65 9.05
C ASN A 182 8.60 -5.06 10.46
N ALA A 183 8.97 -3.78 10.60
CA ALA A 183 8.63 -2.96 11.75
C ALA A 183 8.15 -1.59 11.30
N THR A 184 7.44 -0.86 12.16
CA THR A 184 7.11 0.55 11.94
C THR A 184 7.54 1.32 13.18
N THR A 185 8.16 2.49 13.00
CA THR A 185 8.49 3.36 14.14
C THR A 185 7.20 3.84 14.81
N PRO A 186 7.11 3.81 16.15
CA PRO A 186 5.93 4.32 16.85
C PRO A 186 5.77 5.84 16.68
N GLU A 187 6.88 6.56 16.48
CA GLU A 187 6.91 8.00 16.26
C GLU A 187 6.63 8.36 14.79
N CYS A 188 5.95 9.49 14.59
CA CYS A 188 5.81 10.12 13.28
C CYS A 188 7.14 10.75 12.85
N LEU A 189 7.84 10.09 11.92
CA LEU A 189 9.18 10.47 11.47
C LEU A 189 9.23 10.85 9.99
N TYR A 190 8.10 10.78 9.29
CA TYR A 190 7.98 11.12 7.86
C TYR A 190 6.78 12.04 7.62
N PHE A 191 6.97 13.11 6.84
CA PHE A 191 5.93 14.11 6.60
C PHE A 191 5.68 14.28 5.11
N TYR A 192 4.45 13.95 4.70
CA TYR A 192 3.97 14.11 3.33
C TYR A 192 3.51 15.54 3.06
N ARG A 193 4.02 16.17 2.01
CA ARG A 193 3.59 17.53 1.64
C ARG A 193 2.33 17.52 0.79
N ASN A 194 1.35 18.35 1.14
CA ASN A 194 0.22 18.66 0.27
C ASN A 194 0.58 19.82 -0.68
N HIS A 195 0.61 19.52 -1.98
CA HIS A 195 0.70 20.49 -3.07
C HIS A 195 0.08 19.92 -4.37
N ASP A 196 -0.28 20.82 -5.29
CA ASP A 196 -1.03 20.47 -6.51
C ASP A 196 -0.24 19.62 -7.52
N ALA A 197 1.08 19.75 -7.49
CA ALA A 197 1.99 19.06 -8.42
C ALA A 197 2.37 17.64 -7.97
N ARG A 198 1.87 17.13 -6.84
CA ARG A 198 2.26 15.81 -6.34
C ARG A 198 1.81 14.70 -7.28
N MET A 199 2.65 13.68 -7.41
CA MET A 199 2.41 12.61 -8.38
C MET A 199 1.10 11.86 -8.13
N SER A 200 0.67 11.69 -6.87
CA SER A 200 -0.63 11.08 -6.56
C SER A 200 -1.85 11.87 -7.04
N MET A 201 -1.81 13.21 -7.10
CA MET A 201 -2.91 14.01 -7.66
C MET A 201 -2.86 14.09 -9.19
N VAL A 202 -1.66 14.10 -9.76
CA VAL A 202 -1.48 13.98 -11.22
C VAL A 202 -2.02 12.63 -11.71
N LYS A 203 -1.71 11.52 -11.00
CA LYS A 203 -2.26 10.18 -11.29
C LYS A 203 -3.78 10.18 -11.22
N LYS A 204 -4.41 10.83 -10.22
CA LYS A 204 -5.87 10.95 -10.12
C LYS A 204 -6.49 11.74 -11.29
N LYS A 205 -5.86 12.81 -11.75
CA LYS A 205 -6.33 13.59 -12.92
C LYS A 205 -6.22 12.78 -14.21
N ILE A 206 -5.07 12.14 -14.44
CA ILE A 206 -4.84 11.26 -15.60
C ILE A 206 -5.84 10.09 -15.58
N LEU A 207 -6.05 9.45 -14.43
CA LEU A 207 -7.05 8.37 -14.27
C LEU A 207 -8.48 8.83 -14.55
N ALA A 208 -8.82 10.08 -14.27
CA ALA A 208 -10.13 10.65 -14.57
C ALA A 208 -10.32 10.95 -16.08
N GLU A 209 -9.23 11.06 -16.84
CA GLU A 209 -9.23 11.35 -18.28
C GLU A 209 -9.13 10.07 -19.15
N ILE A 210 -8.72 8.94 -18.57
CA ILE A 210 -8.61 7.64 -19.25
C ILE A 210 -9.98 6.91 -19.21
N SER A 211 -10.41 6.33 -20.35
CA SER A 211 -11.69 5.61 -20.41
C SER A 211 -11.71 4.39 -19.47
N PRO A 212 -12.87 4.03 -18.87
CA PRO A 212 -13.01 2.86 -18.01
C PRO A 212 -12.53 1.53 -18.64
N GLU A 213 -12.55 1.44 -19.98
CA GLU A 213 -12.05 0.28 -20.73
C GLU A 213 -10.52 0.20 -20.76
N ILE A 214 -9.81 1.33 -20.85
CA ILE A 214 -8.33 1.33 -20.82
C ILE A 214 -7.82 1.04 -19.39
N ILE A 215 -8.55 1.48 -18.36
CA ILE A 215 -8.28 1.11 -16.95
C ILE A 215 -8.40 -0.42 -16.74
N ARG A 216 -9.31 -1.08 -17.46
CA ARG A 216 -9.45 -2.54 -17.48
C ARG A 216 -8.26 -3.22 -18.18
N THR A 217 -7.76 -2.66 -19.27
CA THR A 217 -6.65 -3.25 -20.06
C THR A 217 -5.27 -3.05 -19.42
N LEU A 218 -5.06 -1.98 -18.64
CA LEU A 218 -3.77 -1.64 -18.02
C LEU A 218 -3.40 -2.48 -16.78
N ASN A 219 -4.00 -3.66 -16.55
CA ASN A 219 -3.82 -4.45 -15.32
C ASN A 219 -4.13 -3.66 -14.02
N TYR A 220 -4.67 -2.45 -14.13
CA TYR A 220 -5.05 -1.62 -13.01
C TYR A 220 -6.30 -2.17 -12.34
N GLY A 221 -7.22 -2.79 -13.09
CA GLY A 221 -8.35 -3.52 -12.50
C GLY A 221 -7.92 -4.64 -11.54
N ALA A 222 -6.90 -5.43 -11.87
CA ALA A 222 -6.42 -6.51 -11.01
C ALA A 222 -5.56 -6.01 -9.82
N LEU A 223 -4.89 -4.85 -9.97
CA LEU A 223 -4.07 -4.23 -8.94
C LEU A 223 -4.92 -3.34 -7.99
N VAL A 224 -5.84 -2.53 -8.50
CA VAL A 224 -6.83 -1.75 -7.72
C VAL A 224 -7.83 -2.66 -7.03
N ASN A 225 -8.25 -3.75 -7.66
CA ASN A 225 -9.07 -4.74 -6.96
C ASN A 225 -8.27 -5.55 -5.94
N ARG A 226 -6.94 -5.40 -5.81
CA ARG A 226 -6.15 -5.86 -4.66
C ARG A 226 -5.84 -4.74 -3.65
N ILE A 227 -5.98 -3.48 -4.09
CA ILE A 227 -5.61 -2.26 -3.38
C ILE A 227 -6.85 -1.36 -3.26
N ARG A 228 -7.85 -1.84 -2.51
CA ARG A 228 -8.69 -0.90 -1.75
C ARG A 228 -8.00 -0.69 -0.40
N PRO A 229 -7.34 0.46 -0.16
CA PRO A 229 -7.03 0.85 1.20
C PRO A 229 -8.35 1.20 1.87
N ASP A 230 -8.60 0.62 3.05
CA ASP A 230 -9.62 1.00 4.02
C ASP A 230 -10.77 1.83 3.39
N VAL A 231 -11.69 1.15 2.69
CA VAL A 231 -13.07 1.65 2.78
C VAL A 231 -13.30 1.65 4.27
N GLU A 232 -13.70 2.77 4.88
CA GLU A 232 -14.35 2.71 6.17
C GLU A 232 -15.29 1.51 6.07
N ASN A 233 -15.03 0.44 6.83
CA ASN A 233 -15.78 -0.80 6.72
C ASN A 233 -17.15 -0.53 7.34
N GLN A 234 -17.91 0.36 6.71
CA GLN A 234 -19.29 0.63 7.03
C GLN A 234 -20.00 -0.63 6.60
N SER A 235 -20.30 -1.44 7.61
CA SER A 235 -21.17 -2.58 7.42
C SER A 235 -22.45 -2.09 6.77
N ILE A 236 -22.82 -2.67 5.64
CA ILE A 236 -24.15 -2.46 5.09
C ILE A 236 -25.10 -3.48 5.72
N THR A 237 -26.35 -3.07 5.91
CA THR A 237 -27.42 -4.01 6.25
C THR A 237 -28.01 -4.51 4.94
N LEU A 238 -27.83 -5.80 4.64
CA LEU A 238 -28.54 -6.47 3.56
C LEU A 238 -29.73 -7.24 4.14
N ASN A 239 -30.88 -7.16 3.46
CA ASN A 239 -32.00 -8.05 3.74
C ASN A 239 -31.67 -9.43 3.15
N LEU A 240 -31.07 -10.28 3.96
CA LEU A 240 -30.67 -11.62 3.54
C LEU A 240 -31.90 -12.56 3.50
N PRO A 241 -32.14 -13.29 2.40
CA PRO A 241 -33.17 -14.33 2.35
C PRO A 241 -32.81 -15.49 3.31
N PRO A 242 -33.67 -16.50 3.50
CA PRO A 242 -33.27 -17.75 4.14
C PRO A 242 -32.00 -18.32 3.48
N VAL A 243 -31.10 -18.90 4.28
CA VAL A 243 -29.84 -19.47 3.78
C VAL A 243 -30.12 -20.45 2.64
N GLY A 244 -29.54 -20.17 1.48
CA GLY A 244 -29.72 -20.98 0.26
C GLY A 244 -28.63 -22.05 0.10
N ARG A 245 -28.83 -22.94 -0.87
CA ARG A 245 -27.82 -23.92 -1.33
C ARG A 245 -27.29 -23.62 -2.74
N ASN A 246 -27.46 -22.38 -3.21
CA ASN A 246 -27.06 -21.97 -4.55
C ASN A 246 -25.59 -21.51 -4.64
N LEU A 247 -24.84 -21.62 -3.54
CA LEU A 247 -23.44 -21.24 -3.47
C LEU A 247 -22.55 -22.44 -3.21
N ASP A 248 -21.32 -22.33 -3.71
CA ASP A 248 -20.21 -23.19 -3.37
C ASP A 248 -18.99 -22.29 -3.14
N PHE A 249 -18.13 -22.63 -2.19
CA PHE A 249 -17.03 -21.78 -1.79
C PHE A 249 -15.90 -22.58 -1.16
N TRP A 250 -14.72 -21.97 -1.14
CA TRP A 250 -13.59 -22.44 -0.34
C TRP A 250 -12.86 -21.27 0.28
N LEU A 251 -12.40 -21.44 1.51
CA LEU A 251 -11.54 -20.48 2.18
C LEU A 251 -10.09 -20.96 2.04
N ASP A 252 -9.31 -20.26 1.23
CA ASP A 252 -7.88 -20.51 1.08
C ASP A 252 -7.14 -20.14 2.38
N GLU A 253 -7.54 -19.02 2.99
CA GLU A 253 -6.93 -18.49 4.21
C GLU A 253 -8.01 -17.96 5.17
N PHE A 254 -7.85 -18.26 6.46
CA PHE A 254 -8.65 -17.70 7.54
C PHE A 254 -7.73 -17.40 8.73
N MET A 255 -7.65 -16.13 9.11
CA MET A 255 -6.84 -15.64 10.21
C MET A 255 -7.71 -14.88 11.21
N ASP A 256 -7.83 -15.41 12.42
CA ASP A 256 -8.46 -14.71 13.54
C ASP A 256 -7.36 -14.08 14.42
N GLY A 257 -6.99 -12.84 14.11
CA GLY A 257 -5.95 -12.10 14.80
C GLY A 257 -6.47 -11.32 16.01
N VAL A 258 -5.54 -10.71 16.76
CA VAL A 258 -5.87 -9.93 17.97
C VAL A 258 -6.75 -8.71 17.63
N SER A 259 -6.41 -7.97 16.58
CA SER A 259 -7.14 -6.76 16.17
C SER A 259 -7.91 -6.91 14.87
N ARG A 260 -7.67 -7.97 14.08
CA ARG A 260 -8.25 -8.10 12.74
C ARG A 260 -8.60 -9.53 12.40
N VAL A 261 -9.54 -9.68 11.48
CA VAL A 261 -9.94 -10.94 10.88
C VAL A 261 -9.67 -10.90 9.39
N GLY A 262 -8.76 -11.75 8.93
CA GLY A 262 -8.42 -11.94 7.54
C GLY A 262 -9.11 -13.16 6.95
N VAL A 263 -9.78 -13.00 5.81
CA VAL A 263 -10.41 -14.10 5.07
C VAL A 263 -10.08 -13.96 3.60
N LYS A 264 -9.72 -15.07 2.95
CA LYS A 264 -9.50 -15.11 1.50
C LYS A 264 -9.96 -16.45 0.95
N GLY A 265 -10.53 -16.44 -0.24
CA GLY A 265 -11.08 -17.63 -0.85
C GLY A 265 -11.70 -17.38 -2.21
N TRP A 266 -12.56 -18.30 -2.61
CA TRP A 266 -13.45 -18.14 -3.75
C TRP A 266 -14.88 -18.53 -3.38
N VAL A 267 -15.85 -17.92 -4.05
CA VAL A 267 -17.28 -18.25 -3.97
C VAL A 267 -17.88 -18.22 -5.37
N ARG A 268 -18.76 -19.17 -5.67
CA ARG A 268 -19.47 -19.25 -6.96
C ARG A 268 -20.94 -19.51 -6.76
N LEU A 269 -21.73 -19.03 -7.72
CA LEU A 269 -23.09 -19.50 -7.94
C LEU A 269 -23.03 -20.86 -8.66
N LEU A 270 -23.89 -21.81 -8.29
CA LEU A 270 -23.88 -23.14 -8.91
C LEU A 270 -24.30 -23.10 -10.39
N GLU A 271 -25.18 -22.16 -10.74
CA GLU A 271 -25.82 -22.07 -12.07
C GLU A 271 -25.61 -20.72 -12.76
N ALA A 272 -24.51 -20.01 -12.46
CA ALA A 272 -24.16 -18.76 -13.14
C ALA A 272 -22.65 -18.49 -13.14
N ASP A 273 -22.19 -17.67 -14.09
CA ASP A 273 -20.87 -17.04 -14.03
C ASP A 273 -20.79 -16.02 -12.89
N MET A 274 -19.58 -15.52 -12.61
CA MET A 274 -19.34 -14.52 -11.57
C MET A 274 -19.08 -13.11 -12.12
N LEU A 275 -19.33 -12.86 -13.41
CA LEU A 275 -19.19 -11.53 -13.98
C LEU A 275 -20.25 -10.60 -13.38
N ASN A 276 -19.82 -9.40 -12.97
CA ASN A 276 -20.67 -8.39 -12.30
C ASN A 276 -21.32 -8.87 -10.98
N ALA A 277 -20.80 -9.94 -10.36
CA ALA A 277 -21.22 -10.35 -9.03
C ALA A 277 -20.45 -9.55 -7.96
N GLU A 278 -21.17 -9.09 -6.93
CA GLU A 278 -20.60 -8.45 -5.74
C GLU A 278 -20.53 -9.49 -4.61
N VAL A 279 -19.38 -9.59 -3.94
CA VAL A 279 -19.18 -10.53 -2.83
C VAL A 279 -19.02 -9.77 -1.52
N TYR A 280 -19.75 -10.18 -0.50
CA TYR A 280 -19.70 -9.61 0.85
C TYR A 280 -19.41 -10.69 1.89
N LEU A 281 -18.69 -10.31 2.96
CA LEU A 281 -18.52 -11.12 4.15
C LEU A 281 -19.61 -10.77 5.16
N ALA A 282 -20.48 -11.73 5.47
CA ALA A 282 -21.55 -11.59 6.45
C ALA A 282 -21.08 -12.00 7.84
N TRP A 283 -21.43 -11.21 8.85
CA TRP A 283 -21.21 -11.47 10.26
C TRP A 283 -22.57 -11.69 10.92
N VAL A 284 -22.87 -12.96 11.20
CA VAL A 284 -24.16 -13.41 11.72
C VAL A 284 -24.05 -13.60 13.23
N PRO A 285 -24.71 -12.79 14.06
CA PRO A 285 -24.67 -12.97 15.51
C PRO A 285 -25.23 -14.33 15.94
N LEU A 286 -24.55 -15.03 16.85
CA LEU A 286 -25.03 -16.32 17.40
C LEU A 286 -26.06 -16.16 18.52
N ALA A 287 -26.05 -15.04 19.25
CA ALA A 287 -26.96 -14.76 20.36
C ALA A 287 -27.76 -13.47 20.11
N GLY A 288 -29.09 -13.57 20.08
CA GLY A 288 -30.02 -12.44 20.00
C GLY A 288 -30.42 -12.02 18.57
N SER A 289 -31.41 -11.13 18.48
CA SER A 289 -31.94 -10.53 17.24
C SER A 289 -31.00 -9.49 16.62
N GLY A 290 -29.69 -9.75 16.64
CA GLY A 290 -28.70 -8.84 16.10
C GLY A 290 -28.79 -8.77 14.58
N LYS A 291 -28.58 -7.58 14.01
CA LYS A 291 -28.54 -7.39 12.56
C LYS A 291 -27.32 -8.10 11.98
N VAL A 292 -27.50 -8.78 10.85
CA VAL A 292 -26.36 -9.32 10.08
C VAL A 292 -25.60 -8.15 9.45
N LEU A 293 -24.31 -8.06 9.74
CA LEU A 293 -23.43 -7.04 9.20
C LEU A 293 -22.76 -7.59 7.95
N CYS A 294 -22.87 -6.90 6.81
CA CYS A 294 -22.21 -7.31 5.58
C CYS A 294 -21.10 -6.32 5.23
N PHE A 295 -19.91 -6.83 4.97
CA PHE A 295 -18.74 -6.05 4.60
C PHE A 295 -18.36 -6.33 3.16
N GLU A 296 -18.09 -5.29 2.37
CA GLU A 296 -17.59 -5.45 1.01
C GLU A 296 -16.26 -6.21 1.02
N THR A 297 -16.11 -7.14 0.08
CA THR A 297 -14.84 -7.83 -0.14
C THR A 297 -14.08 -7.23 -1.31
N THR A 298 -12.79 -7.51 -1.32
CA THR A 298 -11.84 -7.15 -2.37
C THR A 298 -11.80 -8.30 -3.39
N ALA A 299 -12.14 -8.04 -4.64
CA ALA A 299 -12.29 -9.08 -5.68
C ALA A 299 -10.92 -9.56 -6.20
N ASN A 300 -10.75 -10.88 -6.29
CA ASN A 300 -9.51 -11.50 -6.78
C ASN A 300 -9.80 -12.39 -8.00
N LEU A 301 -8.91 -12.35 -8.99
CA LEU A 301 -9.03 -13.23 -10.15
C LEU A 301 -8.66 -14.68 -9.79
N ARG A 302 -9.47 -15.64 -10.25
CA ARG A 302 -9.34 -17.09 -10.00
C ARG A 302 -9.43 -17.92 -11.29
N PRO A 303 -8.45 -17.79 -12.20
CA PRO A 303 -8.40 -18.63 -13.41
C PRO A 303 -8.29 -20.12 -13.09
N ASP A 304 -7.70 -20.47 -11.95
CA ASP A 304 -7.63 -21.83 -11.43
C ASP A 304 -9.03 -22.40 -11.09
N VAL A 305 -9.92 -21.58 -10.53
CA VAL A 305 -11.30 -21.99 -10.21
C VAL A 305 -12.12 -22.16 -11.49
N SER A 306 -11.98 -21.25 -12.45
CA SER A 306 -12.61 -21.40 -13.78
C SER A 306 -12.13 -22.66 -14.50
N ALA A 307 -10.84 -22.97 -14.42
CA ALA A 307 -10.28 -24.17 -15.03
C ALA A 307 -10.82 -25.46 -14.37
N HIS A 308 -11.10 -25.42 -13.07
CA HIS A 308 -11.69 -26.54 -12.35
C HIS A 308 -13.19 -26.73 -12.68
N PHE A 309 -13.95 -25.65 -12.74
CA PHE A 309 -15.39 -25.66 -13.01
C PHE A 309 -15.71 -25.18 -14.44
N VAL A 310 -15.45 -26.05 -15.41
CA VAL A 310 -15.42 -25.74 -16.87
C VAL A 310 -16.73 -25.18 -17.45
N LYS A 311 -17.86 -25.25 -16.73
CA LYS A 311 -19.18 -24.83 -17.25
C LYS A 311 -19.38 -23.31 -17.29
N TRP A 312 -18.75 -22.55 -16.38
CA TRP A 312 -19.02 -21.12 -16.20
C TRP A 312 -17.71 -20.32 -16.08
N ASP A 313 -17.74 -19.03 -16.47
CA ASP A 313 -16.60 -18.14 -16.20
C ASP A 313 -16.60 -17.72 -14.72
N LEU A 314 -15.68 -18.30 -13.96
CA LEU A 314 -15.51 -18.06 -12.54
C LEU A 314 -14.26 -17.24 -12.23
N ASN A 315 -13.73 -16.52 -13.21
CA ASN A 315 -12.51 -15.73 -12.99
C ASN A 315 -12.74 -14.68 -11.91
N ASN A 316 -13.95 -14.18 -11.76
CA ASN A 316 -14.34 -13.19 -10.76
C ASN A 316 -14.88 -13.82 -9.45
N SER A 317 -14.64 -15.11 -9.20
CA SER A 317 -15.11 -15.81 -8.00
C SER A 317 -14.28 -15.52 -6.74
N GLY A 318 -13.05 -15.00 -6.89
CA GLY A 318 -12.15 -14.79 -5.77
C GLY A 318 -12.51 -13.58 -4.93
N PHE A 319 -12.30 -13.69 -3.61
CA PHE A 319 -12.51 -12.61 -2.68
C PHE A 319 -11.44 -12.58 -1.59
N SER A 320 -11.25 -11.42 -0.98
CA SER A 320 -10.50 -11.25 0.26
C SER A 320 -11.08 -10.13 1.11
N ALA A 321 -11.01 -10.28 2.43
CA ALA A 321 -11.48 -9.29 3.40
C ALA A 321 -10.50 -9.22 4.59
N ASN A 322 -10.32 -8.02 5.12
CA ASN A 322 -9.53 -7.79 6.32
C ASN A 322 -10.26 -6.81 7.25
N ILE A 323 -11.08 -7.36 8.15
CA ILE A 323 -12.01 -6.61 9.01
C ILE A 323 -11.33 -6.28 10.33
N ASN A 324 -11.45 -5.04 10.79
CA ASN A 324 -10.95 -4.63 12.09
C ASN A 324 -11.97 -5.04 13.17
N LYS A 325 -11.51 -5.71 14.23
CA LYS A 325 -12.37 -6.16 15.33
C LYS A 325 -13.02 -4.99 16.06
N THR A 326 -12.40 -3.81 16.05
CA THR A 326 -12.97 -2.59 16.65
C THR A 326 -14.18 -2.06 15.89
N ASP A 327 -14.37 -2.46 14.62
CA ASP A 327 -15.51 -2.03 13.80
C ASP A 327 -16.76 -2.91 14.07
N LEU A 328 -16.62 -3.92 14.93
CA LEU A 328 -17.63 -4.93 15.19
C LEU A 328 -18.16 -4.80 16.61
N PRO A 329 -19.47 -5.03 16.83
CA PRO A 329 -20.01 -5.08 18.17
C PRO A 329 -19.46 -6.31 18.92
N ARG A 330 -19.40 -6.21 20.25
CA ARG A 330 -19.03 -7.34 21.11
C ARG A 330 -20.01 -8.49 20.91
N GLY A 331 -19.48 -9.71 20.94
CA GLY A 331 -20.27 -10.93 20.84
C GLY A 331 -19.61 -12.00 19.98
N THR A 332 -20.34 -13.10 19.77
CA THR A 332 -19.90 -14.22 18.93
C THR A 332 -20.65 -14.20 17.61
N PHE A 333 -19.92 -14.29 16.50
CA PHE A 333 -20.46 -14.24 15.15
C PHE A 333 -20.07 -15.47 14.37
N GLN A 334 -20.97 -15.93 13.51
CA GLN A 334 -20.66 -16.88 12.46
C GLN A 334 -20.43 -16.13 11.15
N LEU A 335 -19.36 -16.47 10.44
CA LEU A 335 -19.07 -15.89 9.14
C LEU A 335 -19.91 -16.54 8.04
N GLY A 336 -20.45 -15.72 7.16
CA GLY A 336 -21.09 -16.12 5.91
C GLY A 336 -20.52 -15.40 4.70
N LEU A 337 -20.78 -15.93 3.52
CA LEU A 337 -20.47 -15.30 2.23
C LEU A 337 -21.79 -14.98 1.53
N VAL A 338 -21.90 -13.75 1.05
CA VAL A 338 -23.06 -13.24 0.32
C VAL A 338 -22.61 -12.89 -1.07
N VAL A 339 -23.36 -13.35 -2.08
CA VAL A 339 -23.19 -12.98 -3.47
C VAL A 339 -24.43 -12.22 -3.93
N LYS A 340 -24.23 -11.01 -4.43
CA LYS A 340 -25.27 -10.20 -5.05
C LYS A 340 -24.98 -10.08 -6.55
N LYS A 341 -25.89 -10.58 -7.39
CA LYS A 341 -25.78 -10.52 -8.85
C LYS A 341 -27.14 -10.11 -9.43
N GLU A 342 -27.14 -9.06 -10.27
CA GLU A 342 -28.36 -8.57 -10.95
C GLU A 342 -29.53 -8.30 -10.00
N GLY A 343 -29.24 -7.80 -8.80
CA GLY A 343 -30.24 -7.51 -7.76
C GLY A 343 -30.75 -8.72 -6.97
N LYS A 344 -30.34 -9.95 -7.32
CA LYS A 344 -30.59 -11.16 -6.52
C LYS A 344 -29.47 -11.38 -5.51
N ILE A 345 -29.83 -11.88 -4.33
CA ILE A 345 -28.90 -12.16 -3.23
C ILE A 345 -28.98 -13.65 -2.90
N ASP A 346 -27.84 -14.33 -2.95
CA ASP A 346 -27.64 -15.68 -2.42
C ASP A 346 -26.56 -15.63 -1.35
N TRP A 347 -26.66 -16.45 -0.31
CA TRP A 347 -25.66 -16.48 0.75
C TRP A 347 -25.61 -17.81 1.50
N GLN A 348 -24.46 -18.10 2.10
CA GLN A 348 -24.21 -19.32 2.87
C GLN A 348 -23.24 -19.08 4.03
N LEU A 349 -23.40 -19.83 5.11
CA LEU A 349 -22.48 -19.82 6.26
C LEU A 349 -21.20 -20.62 5.96
N THR A 350 -20.07 -20.08 6.41
CA THR A 350 -18.74 -20.70 6.22
C THR A 350 -18.38 -21.74 7.27
N GLY A 351 -19.15 -21.80 8.38
CA GLY A 351 -18.83 -22.62 9.55
C GLY A 351 -17.74 -22.02 10.46
N LYS A 352 -17.09 -20.92 10.07
CA LYS A 352 -16.14 -20.20 10.94
C LYS A 352 -16.89 -19.33 11.95
N GLN A 353 -16.45 -19.37 13.19
CA GLN A 353 -16.96 -18.53 14.27
C GLN A 353 -15.85 -17.62 14.80
N ILE A 354 -16.25 -16.43 15.24
CA ILE A 354 -15.35 -15.38 15.73
C ILE A 354 -15.95 -14.79 16.99
N GLU A 355 -15.10 -14.61 17.99
CA GLU A 355 -15.48 -13.96 19.24
C GLU A 355 -14.81 -12.58 19.35
N ILE A 356 -15.61 -11.57 19.66
CA ILE A 356 -15.17 -10.19 19.90
C ILE A 356 -15.34 -9.91 21.40
N LEU A 357 -14.23 -9.98 22.14
CA LEU A 357 -14.21 -10.01 23.60
C LEU A 357 -14.10 -8.63 24.26
N GLU A 358 -13.53 -7.61 23.62
CA GLU A 358 -13.30 -6.28 24.22
C GLU A 358 -13.46 -5.12 23.25
#